data_AF-A0A914PX15-F1
#
_entry.id   AF-A0A914PX15-F1
#
_cell.length_a   1.000
_cell.length_b   1.000
_cell.length_c   1.000
_cell.angle_alpha   90.00
_cell.angle_beta   90.00
_cell.angle_gamma   90.00
#
_symmetry.space_group_name_H-M   'P 1'
#
loop_
_entity.id
_entity.type
_entity.pdbx_description
1 polymer ?
#
loop_
_entity_poly.entity_id
_entity_poly.type
_entity_poly.pdbx_seq_one_letter_code
_entity_poly.pdbx_strand_id
1 'polypeptide(L)'
;MAAIDLYLKSNQPANAAKIILKNERLCSDESLVEKVGLALVQNEIFDMAGELFETSKQFQRSLECYRRGKSFNKAIQVARFSFPEEVVKLEEEWGDDLYSSGKYEAAISHFLGWFLVLKHEIFKAQI
;
A
#
# COMPACT_ATOMS: atom_id res chain seq x y z
N MET A 1 -1.13 -5.59 -26.76
CA MET A 1 -0.46 -6.21 -25.59
C MET A 1 1.04 -6.44 -25.77
N ALA A 2 1.59 -6.48 -27.00
CA ALA A 2 3.02 -6.75 -27.27
C ALA A 2 4.03 -5.84 -26.53
N ALA A 3 3.72 -4.57 -26.27
CA ALA A 3 4.63 -3.66 -25.59
C ALA A 3 4.81 -4.00 -24.09
N ILE A 4 3.76 -4.43 -23.40
CA ILE A 4 3.84 -4.80 -21.97
C ILE A 4 4.64 -6.08 -21.80
N ASP A 5 4.42 -7.07 -22.67
CA ASP A 5 5.21 -8.29 -22.68
C ASP A 5 6.69 -8.01 -22.97
N LEU A 6 7.00 -7.02 -23.80
CA LEU A 6 8.37 -6.60 -24.05
C LEU A 6 9.02 -5.98 -22.81
N TYR A 7 8.31 -5.10 -22.08
CA TYR A 7 8.81 -4.51 -20.84
C TYR A 7 9.02 -5.55 -19.73
N LEU A 8 8.15 -6.55 -19.65
CA LEU A 8 8.34 -7.66 -18.69
C LEU A 8 9.57 -8.50 -19.07
N LYS A 9 9.75 -8.82 -20.35
CA LYS A 9 10.92 -9.56 -20.84
C LYS A 9 12.23 -8.78 -20.68
N SER A 10 12.19 -7.45 -20.70
CA SER A 10 13.36 -6.60 -20.48
C SER A 10 13.64 -6.30 -19.00
N ASN A 11 12.93 -6.97 -18.08
CA ASN A 11 12.99 -6.75 -16.63
C ASN A 11 12.69 -5.30 -16.22
N GLN A 12 11.73 -4.66 -16.88
CA GLN A 12 11.26 -3.31 -16.57
C GLN A 12 9.77 -3.29 -16.17
N PRO A 13 9.37 -4.03 -15.12
CA PRO A 13 7.97 -4.11 -14.70
C PRO A 13 7.41 -2.76 -14.24
N ALA A 14 8.25 -1.86 -13.72
CA ALA A 14 7.84 -0.52 -13.34
C ALA A 14 7.34 0.33 -14.52
N ASN A 15 7.96 0.18 -15.70
CA ASN A 15 7.54 0.90 -16.89
C ASN A 15 6.21 0.33 -17.43
N ALA A 16 6.04 -0.98 -17.38
CA ALA A 16 4.78 -1.63 -17.71
C ALA A 16 3.64 -1.14 -16.79
N ALA A 17 3.87 -1.11 -15.48
CA ALA A 17 2.89 -0.67 -14.49
C ALA A 17 2.46 0.79 -14.71
N LYS A 18 3.40 1.70 -14.99
CA LYS A 18 3.09 3.10 -15.32
C LYS A 18 2.17 3.24 -16.53
N ILE A 19 2.31 2.37 -17.53
CA ILE A 19 1.43 2.38 -18.70
C ILE A 19 0.04 1.89 -18.32
N ILE A 20 -0.07 0.84 -17.50
CA ILE A 20 -1.35 0.31 -17.04
C ILE A 20 -2.09 1.32 -16.19
N LEU A 21 -1.42 1.94 -15.21
CA LEU A 21 -1.98 2.95 -14.32
C LEU A 21 -2.53 4.18 -15.06
N LYS A 22 -1.94 4.53 -16.22
CA LYS A 22 -2.41 5.64 -17.06
C LYS A 22 -3.60 5.27 -17.96
N ASN A 23 -3.92 3.99 -18.09
CA ASN A 23 -4.94 3.50 -19.01
C ASN A 23 -5.98 2.65 -18.26
N GLU A 24 -7.10 3.25 -17.88
CA GLU A 24 -8.17 2.59 -17.11
C GLU A 24 -8.64 1.26 -17.71
N ARG A 25 -8.68 1.16 -19.05
CA ARG A 25 -9.04 -0.08 -19.76
C ARG A 25 -8.06 -1.21 -19.48
N LEU A 26 -6.77 -0.91 -19.37
CA LEU A 26 -5.73 -1.90 -19.05
C LEU A 26 -5.74 -2.23 -17.56
N CYS A 27 -6.06 -1.24 -16.72
CA CYS A 27 -6.19 -1.45 -15.28
C CYS A 27 -7.41 -2.33 -14.92
N SER A 28 -8.40 -2.39 -15.81
CA SER A 28 -9.57 -3.28 -15.66
C SER A 28 -9.29 -4.72 -16.09
N ASP A 29 -8.16 -4.98 -16.77
CA ASP A 29 -7.76 -6.33 -17.18
C ASP A 29 -7.02 -7.01 -16.02
N GLU A 30 -7.75 -7.81 -15.25
CA GLU A 30 -7.25 -8.50 -14.07
C GLU A 30 -6.04 -9.42 -14.38
N SER A 31 -6.05 -10.08 -15.54
CA SER A 31 -4.97 -10.99 -15.94
C SER A 31 -3.66 -10.23 -16.19
N LEU A 32 -3.77 -9.06 -16.81
CA LEU A 32 -2.64 -8.18 -17.10
C LEU A 32 -2.09 -7.54 -15.81
N VAL A 33 -2.99 -7.07 -14.95
CA VAL A 33 -2.67 -6.52 -13.64
C VAL A 33 -1.95 -7.55 -12.77
N GLU A 34 -2.44 -8.78 -12.73
CA GLU A 34 -1.82 -9.86 -11.97
C GLU A 34 -0.41 -10.18 -12.49
N LYS A 35 -0.25 -10.30 -13.81
CA LYS A 35 1.05 -10.57 -14.42
C LYS A 35 2.09 -9.50 -14.10
N VAL A 36 1.72 -8.22 -14.25
CA VAL A 36 2.64 -7.11 -13.95
C VAL A 36 2.85 -6.95 -12.45
N GLY A 37 1.81 -7.13 -11.63
CA GLY A 37 1.88 -7.08 -10.18
C GLY A 37 2.84 -8.13 -9.61
N LEU A 38 2.75 -9.39 -10.08
CA LEU A 38 3.68 -10.45 -9.69
C LEU A 38 5.13 -10.11 -10.07
N ALA A 39 5.35 -9.56 -11.27
CA ALA A 39 6.69 -9.16 -11.70
C ALA A 39 7.25 -8.00 -10.85
N LEU A 40 6.42 -7.05 -10.41
CA LEU A 40 6.83 -5.98 -9.49
C LEU A 40 7.20 -6.55 -8.11
N VAL A 41 6.38 -7.45 -7.56
CA VAL A 41 6.64 -8.10 -6.27
C VAL A 41 7.93 -8.93 -6.31
N GLN A 42 8.19 -9.65 -7.41
CA GLN A 42 9.44 -10.40 -7.61
C GLN A 42 10.68 -9.51 -7.69
N ASN A 43 10.53 -8.27 -8.16
CA ASN A 43 11.60 -7.27 -8.20
C ASN A 43 11.62 -6.38 -6.94
N GLU A 44 10.86 -6.74 -5.90
CA GLU A 44 10.76 -6.00 -4.62
C GLU A 44 10.25 -4.54 -4.79
N ILE A 45 9.55 -4.24 -5.89
CA ILE A 45 8.96 -2.92 -6.17
C ILE A 45 7.55 -2.86 -5.58
N PHE A 46 7.47 -2.94 -4.26
CA PHE A 46 6.21 -3.13 -3.55
C PHE A 46 5.26 -1.94 -3.64
N ASP A 47 5.77 -0.70 -3.61
CA ASP A 47 4.92 0.50 -3.65
C ASP A 47 4.10 0.59 -4.94
N MET A 48 4.75 0.30 -6.07
CA MET A 48 4.10 0.34 -7.37
C MET A 48 3.16 -0.85 -7.56
N ALA A 49 3.48 -2.01 -6.98
CA ALA A 49 2.58 -3.14 -6.96
C ALA A 49 1.31 -2.82 -6.16
N GLY A 50 1.47 -2.19 -4.98
CA GLY A 50 0.38 -1.74 -4.13
C GLY A 50 -0.56 -0.79 -4.86
N GLU A 51 -0.01 0.22 -5.54
CA GLU A 51 -0.77 1.21 -6.31
C GLU A 51 -1.52 0.58 -7.50
N LEU A 52 -0.88 -0.36 -8.19
CA LEU A 52 -1.49 -1.09 -9.30
C LEU A 52 -2.69 -1.91 -8.83
N PHE A 53 -2.55 -2.66 -7.73
CA PHE A 53 -3.64 -3.44 -7.16
C PHE A 53 -4.75 -2.56 -6.58
N GLU A 54 -4.40 -1.43 -5.96
CA GLU A 54 -5.35 -0.45 -5.42
C GLU A 54 -6.24 0.12 -6.53
N THR A 55 -5.62 0.58 -7.61
CA THR A 55 -6.33 1.14 -8.78
C THR A 55 -7.22 0.08 -9.44
N SER A 56 -6.80 -1.18 -9.39
CA SER A 56 -7.56 -2.33 -9.88
C SER A 56 -8.58 -2.86 -8.87
N LYS A 57 -8.79 -2.17 -7.74
CA LYS A 57 -9.72 -2.51 -6.64
C LYS A 57 -9.42 -3.84 -5.93
N GLN A 58 -8.21 -4.36 -6.07
CA GLN A 58 -7.72 -5.55 -5.36
C GLN A 58 -7.10 -5.13 -4.02
N PHE A 59 -7.92 -4.60 -3.12
CA PHE A 59 -7.46 -3.96 -1.88
C PHE A 59 -6.65 -4.89 -0.97
N GLN A 60 -6.99 -6.18 -0.89
CA GLN A 60 -6.24 -7.15 -0.07
C GLN A 60 -4.78 -7.28 -0.52
N ARG A 61 -4.57 -7.43 -1.85
CA ARG A 61 -3.23 -7.56 -2.43
C ARG A 61 -2.46 -6.25 -2.36
N SER A 62 -3.16 -5.13 -2.55
CA SER A 62 -2.59 -3.79 -2.37
C SER A 62 -2.03 -3.61 -0.95
N LEU A 63 -2.83 -3.96 0.06
CA LEU A 63 -2.46 -3.85 1.46
C LEU A 63 -1.23 -4.70 1.79
N GLU A 64 -1.19 -5.95 1.34
CA GLU A 64 -0.03 -6.84 1.52
C GLU A 64 1.24 -6.24 0.91
N CYS A 65 1.13 -5.69 -0.31
CA CYS A 65 2.27 -5.05 -0.98
C CYS A 65 2.76 -3.84 -0.18
N TYR A 66 1.87 -2.92 0.21
CA TYR A 66 2.29 -1.74 0.97
C TYR A 66 2.91 -2.10 2.34
N ARG A 67 2.36 -3.11 3.02
CA ARG A 67 2.91 -3.61 4.29
C ARG A 67 4.30 -4.21 4.11
N ARG A 68 4.51 -5.04 3.07
CA ARG A 68 5.84 -5.59 2.72
C ARG A 68 6.84 -4.51 2.31
N GLY A 69 6.38 -3.48 1.62
CA GLY A 69 7.19 -2.32 1.25
C GLY A 69 7.46 -1.33 2.37
N LYS A 70 6.94 -1.57 3.59
CA LYS A 70 6.98 -0.65 4.73
C LYS A 70 6.37 0.74 4.44
N SER A 71 5.47 0.80 3.48
CA SER A 71 4.69 1.99 3.13
C SER A 71 3.42 2.08 3.97
N PHE A 72 3.61 2.14 5.29
CA PHE A 72 2.52 2.10 6.28
C PHE A 72 1.49 3.21 6.07
N ASN A 73 1.91 4.42 5.69
CA ASN A 73 1.00 5.52 5.35
C ASN A 73 -0.04 5.14 4.28
N LYS A 74 0.40 4.44 3.23
CA LYS A 74 -0.49 3.99 2.15
C LYS A 74 -1.31 2.77 2.59
N ALA A 75 -0.69 1.83 3.30
CA ALA A 75 -1.38 0.66 3.85
C ALA A 75 -2.57 1.08 4.75
N ILE A 76 -2.34 2.03 5.67
CA ILE A 76 -3.35 2.55 6.58
C ILE A 76 -4.47 3.26 5.81
N GLN A 77 -4.17 4.02 4.76
CA GLN A 77 -5.21 4.67 3.94
C GLN A 77 -6.13 3.64 3.28
N VAL A 78 -5.55 2.58 2.68
CA VAL A 78 -6.34 1.48 2.08
C VAL A 78 -7.14 0.74 3.15
N ALA A 79 -6.54 0.45 4.30
CA ALA A 79 -7.18 -0.24 5.40
C ALA A 79 -8.34 0.57 6.00
N ARG A 80 -8.20 1.88 6.20
CA ARG A 80 -9.31 2.72 6.71
C ARG A 80 -10.57 2.65 5.85
N PHE A 81 -10.42 2.45 4.54
CA PHE A 81 -11.56 2.32 3.63
C PHE A 81 -12.08 0.88 3.52
N SER A 82 -11.18 -0.11 3.47
CA SER A 82 -11.52 -1.49 3.08
C SER A 82 -11.45 -2.52 4.22
N PHE A 83 -10.58 -2.27 5.22
CA PHE A 83 -10.28 -3.16 6.34
C PHE A 83 -10.07 -2.37 7.65
N PRO A 84 -11.10 -1.67 8.17
CA PRO A 84 -10.96 -0.82 9.35
C PRO A 84 -10.37 -1.54 10.58
N GLU A 85 -10.60 -2.84 10.69
CA GLU A 85 -10.08 -3.72 11.74
C GLU A 85 -8.55 -3.89 11.69
N GLU A 86 -7.91 -3.78 10.53
CA GLU A 86 -6.46 -3.92 10.38
C GLU A 86 -5.71 -2.60 10.68
N VAL A 87 -6.42 -1.46 10.76
CA VAL A 87 -5.80 -0.14 10.93
C VAL A 87 -4.97 -0.08 12.21
N VAL A 88 -5.52 -0.52 13.34
CA VAL A 88 -4.82 -0.47 14.65
C VAL A 88 -3.50 -1.24 14.58
N LYS A 89 -3.54 -2.44 14.01
CA LYS A 89 -2.38 -3.31 13.86
C LYS A 89 -1.30 -2.70 12.95
N LEU A 90 -1.71 -2.05 11.85
CA LEU A 90 -0.78 -1.37 10.94
C LEU A 90 -0.12 -0.15 11.60
N GLU A 91 -0.85 0.59 12.44
CA GLU A 91 -0.31 1.73 13.19
C GLU A 91 0.69 1.25 14.26
N GLU A 92 0.41 0.13 14.94
CA GLU A 92 1.36 -0.54 15.84
C GLU A 92 2.65 -0.97 15.12
N GLU A 93 2.51 -1.68 14.00
CA GLU A 93 3.66 -2.12 13.20
C GLU A 93 4.49 -0.95 12.65
N TRP A 94 3.84 0.16 12.29
CA TRP A 94 4.53 1.35 11.87
C TRP A 94 5.34 1.98 13.01
N GLY A 95 4.76 2.04 14.21
CA GLY A 95 5.46 2.47 15.42
C GLY A 95 6.71 1.64 15.69
N ASP A 96 6.61 0.31 15.61
CA ASP A 96 7.73 -0.62 15.78
C ASP A 96 8.81 -0.45 14.70
N ASP A 97 8.42 -0.23 13.45
CA ASP A 97 9.35 0.03 12.34
C ASP A 97 10.10 1.36 12.53
N LEU A 98 9.41 2.42 12.99
CA LEU A 98 10.02 3.71 13.28
C LEU A 98 11.02 3.61 14.45
N TYR A 99 10.66 2.86 15.50
CA TYR A 99 11.53 2.62 16.65
C TYR A 99 12.79 1.85 16.24
N SER A 100 12.63 0.72 15.54
CA SER A 100 13.75 -0.13 15.09
C SER A 100 14.65 0.57 14.06
N SER A 101 14.09 1.48 13.26
CA SER A 101 14.86 2.33 12.33
C SER A 101 15.58 3.50 13.01
N GLY A 102 15.49 3.65 14.33
CA GLY A 102 16.10 4.75 15.09
C GLY A 102 15.45 6.11 14.87
N LYS A 103 14.27 6.17 14.26
CA LYS A 103 13.52 7.40 13.97
C LYS A 103 12.64 7.79 15.15
N TYR A 104 13.25 7.94 16.32
CA TYR A 104 12.53 8.09 17.60
C TYR A 104 11.59 9.30 17.64
N GLU A 105 12.03 10.46 17.11
CA GLU A 105 11.18 11.66 17.04
C GLU A 105 9.92 11.43 16.18
N ALA A 106 10.05 10.71 15.07
CA ALA A 106 8.91 10.37 14.23
C ALA A 106 7.99 9.37 14.93
N ALA A 107 8.54 8.38 15.65
CA ALA A 107 7.76 7.43 16.44
C ALA A 107 6.97 8.13 17.55
N ILE A 108 7.62 9.03 18.30
CA ILE A 108 6.98 9.80 19.38
C ILE A 108 5.84 10.66 18.79
N SER A 109 6.13 11.43 17.75
CA SER A 109 5.12 12.27 17.08
C SER A 109 3.93 11.45 16.59
N HIS A 110 4.20 10.28 16.00
CA HIS A 110 3.20 9.34 15.52
C HIS A 110 2.29 8.83 16.65
N PHE A 111 2.87 8.29 17.73
CA PHE A 111 2.10 7.78 18.86
C PHE A 111 1.28 8.86 19.58
N LEU A 112 1.84 10.08 19.72
CA LEU A 112 1.13 11.21 20.30
C LEU A 112 -0.06 11.62 19.43
N GLY A 113 0.11 11.70 18.11
CA GLY A 113 -0.96 12.00 17.17
C GLY A 113 -2.09 10.96 17.21
N TRP A 114 -1.73 9.67 17.17
CA TRP A 114 -2.68 8.57 17.27
C TRP A 114 -3.49 8.62 18.58
N PHE A 115 -2.82 8.86 19.71
CA PHE A 115 -3.48 8.97 21.02
C PHE A 115 -4.48 10.13 21.09
N LEU A 116 -4.18 11.27 20.47
CA LEU A 116 -5.09 12.41 20.41
C LEU A 116 -6.34 12.11 19.56
N VAL A 117 -6.17 11.38 18.46
CA VAL A 117 -7.30 10.93 17.61
C VAL A 117 -8.20 9.97 18.36
N LEU A 118 -7.64 8.96 19.04
CA LEU A 118 -8.42 8.01 19.84
C LEU A 118 -9.21 8.69 20.96
N LYS A 119 -8.59 9.65 21.67
CA LYS A 119 -9.30 10.41 22.71
C LYS A 119 -10.51 11.16 22.17
N HIS A 120 -10.40 11.74 20.97
CA HIS A 120 -11.48 12.48 20.36
C HIS A 120 -12.65 11.57 19.93
N GLU A 121 -12.36 10.40 19.37
CA GLU A 121 -13.37 9.39 19.02
C GLU A 121 -14.10 8.84 20.25
N ILE A 122 -13.37 8.55 21.35
CA ILE A 122 -13.97 8.10 22.61
C ILE A 122 -14.90 9.18 23.19
N PHE A 123 -14.48 10.45 23.17
CA PHE A 123 -15.28 11.55 23.72
C PHE A 123 -16.56 11.82 22.92
N LYS A 124 -16.55 11.57 21.60
CA LYS A 124 -17.76 11.65 20.75
C LYS A 124 -18.75 10.53 20.99
N ALA A 125 -18.30 9.34 21.41
CA ALA A 125 -19.18 8.19 21.64
C ALA A 125 -19.95 8.25 22.98
N GLN A 126 -19.71 9.27 23.81
CA GLN A 126 -20.32 9.45 25.14
C GLN A 126 -21.35 10.58 25.22
N ILE A 127 -21.75 11.18 24.10
CA ILE A 127 -22.78 12.23 23.97
C ILE A 127 -23.85 11.75 23.00
#